data_AF-A0A3N2E1M0-F1
#
_entry.id   AF-A0A3N2E1M0-F1
#
_cell.length_a   1.000
_cell.length_b   1.000
_cell.length_c   1.000
_cell.angle_alpha   90.00
_cell.angle_beta   90.00
_cell.angle_gamma   90.00
#
_symmetry.space_group_name_H-M   'P 1'
#
loop_
_entity.id
_entity.type
_entity.pdbx_description
1 polymer ?
#
loop_
_entity_poly.entity_id
_entity_poly.type
_entity_poly.pdbx_seq_one_letter_code
_entity_poly.pdbx_strand_id
1 'polypeptide(L)'
;MKFLKYFLWVVIALLLSGIIYLASMSYFSGSHTRYCPLSHRLDDLSRCFVLDRLGDRTLVQHGSLNAGDFYLEVIDDGVSKTFQFPDSINAVGENAYSAKLVDGEEGFVLINGNKFMLKKYQARQFDHGDH
;
A
#
# COMPACT_ATOMS: atom_id res chain seq x y z
N MET A 1 44.17 8.68 -20.05
CA MET A 1 43.05 9.64 -19.92
C MET A 1 41.71 9.16 -20.50
N LYS A 2 41.65 8.53 -21.68
CA LYS A 2 40.38 8.03 -22.25
C LYS A 2 39.71 6.96 -21.38
N PHE A 3 40.48 5.98 -20.90
CA PHE A 3 39.98 4.90 -20.02
C PHE A 3 39.34 5.42 -18.73
N LEU A 4 39.97 6.41 -18.06
CA LEU A 4 39.43 7.04 -16.85
C LEU A 4 38.10 7.75 -17.12
N LYS A 5 37.95 8.40 -18.28
CA LYS A 5 36.68 9.03 -18.70
C LYS A 5 35.59 7.98 -18.94
N TYR A 6 35.89 6.89 -19.62
CA TYR A 6 34.92 5.81 -19.84
C TYR A 6 34.49 5.16 -18.53
N PHE A 7 35.44 4.84 -17.64
CA PHE A 7 35.14 4.30 -16.33
C PHE A 7 34.23 5.22 -15.52
N LEU A 8 34.51 6.53 -15.50
CA LEU A 8 33.67 7.50 -14.82
C LEU A 8 32.24 7.55 -15.38
N TRP A 9 32.08 7.51 -16.71
CA TRP A 9 30.77 7.46 -17.34
C TRP A 9 29.97 6.21 -17.01
N VAL A 10 30.62 5.04 -16.94
CA VAL A 10 29.96 3.79 -16.53
C VAL A 10 29.48 3.90 -15.08
N VAL A 11 30.30 4.43 -14.17
CA VAL A 11 29.91 4.62 -12.76
C VAL A 11 28.73 5.58 -12.64
N ILE A 12 28.75 6.71 -13.37
CA ILE A 12 27.64 7.68 -13.37
C ILE A 12 26.35 7.03 -13.91
N ALA A 13 26.44 6.28 -15.01
CA ALA A 13 25.30 5.60 -15.61
C ALA A 13 24.70 4.57 -14.64
N LEU A 14 25.54 3.79 -13.94
CA LEU A 14 25.09 2.83 -12.94
C LEU A 14 24.38 3.52 -11.76
N LEU A 15 24.95 4.62 -11.24
CA LEU A 15 24.31 5.40 -10.17
C LEU A 15 22.96 5.96 -10.60
N LEU A 16 22.87 6.57 -11.79
CA LEU A 16 21.62 7.10 -12.33
C LEU A 16 20.58 5.99 -12.51
N SER A 17 20.97 4.83 -13.04
CA SER A 17 20.07 3.69 -13.21
C SER A 17 19.53 3.18 -11.87
N GLY A 18 20.36 3.13 -10.83
CA GLY A 18 19.93 2.79 -9.47
C GLY A 18 18.95 3.78 -8.88
N ILE A 19 19.19 5.09 -9.07
CA ILE A 19 18.28 6.15 -8.61
C ILE A 19 16.93 6.05 -9.32
N ILE A 20 16.92 5.88 -10.65
CA ILE A 20 15.69 5.74 -11.44
C ILE A 20 14.91 4.51 -10.99
N TYR A 21 15.60 3.39 -10.76
CA TYR A 21 14.99 2.15 -10.27
C TYR A 21 14.32 2.36 -8.90
N LEU A 22 15.03 2.97 -7.94
CA LEU A 22 14.50 3.27 -6.61
C LEU A 22 13.30 4.23 -6.66
N ALA A 23 13.38 5.27 -7.49
CA ALA A 23 12.28 6.20 -7.70
C ALA A 23 11.05 5.51 -8.30
N SER A 24 11.25 4.65 -9.29
CA SER A 24 10.16 3.87 -9.91
C SER A 24 9.51 2.94 -8.91
N MET A 25 10.30 2.19 -8.12
CA MET A 25 9.77 1.32 -7.07
C MET A 25 8.99 2.10 -6.02
N SER A 26 9.48 3.28 -5.62
CA SER A 26 8.78 4.18 -4.69
C SER A 26 7.48 4.74 -5.29
N TYR A 27 7.45 4.94 -6.62
CA TYR A 27 6.27 5.34 -7.36
C TYR A 27 5.20 4.24 -7.36
N PHE A 28 5.55 3.04 -7.84
CA PHE A 28 4.60 1.92 -7.95
C PHE A 28 4.09 1.43 -6.60
N SER A 29 4.94 1.40 -5.58
CA SER A 29 4.51 1.02 -4.23
C SER A 29 3.70 2.08 -3.49
N GLY A 30 3.50 3.26 -4.08
CA GLY A 30 2.83 4.38 -3.41
C GLY A 30 3.67 4.99 -2.27
N SER A 31 4.95 4.64 -2.14
CA SER A 31 5.86 5.09 -1.07
C SER A 31 6.14 6.60 -1.07
N HIS A 32 5.87 7.27 -2.20
CA HIS A 32 5.95 8.71 -2.38
C HIS A 32 4.64 9.44 -2.04
N THR A 33 3.54 8.71 -1.82
CA THR A 33 2.24 9.28 -1.50
C THR A 33 2.09 9.44 0.01
N ARG A 34 1.21 10.35 0.45
CA ARG A 34 0.87 10.50 1.87
C ARG A 34 0.16 9.27 2.46
N TYR A 35 -0.18 8.29 1.62
CA TYR A 35 -1.02 7.15 1.96
C TYR A 35 -0.20 5.93 2.41
N CYS A 36 1.00 5.72 1.84
CA CYS A 36 1.90 4.63 2.21
C CYS A 36 3.37 5.10 2.34
N PRO A 37 3.71 6.16 3.08
CA PRO A 37 5.07 6.70 3.05
C PRO A 37 6.12 5.68 3.49
N LEU A 38 7.31 5.75 2.92
CA LEU A 38 8.40 4.80 3.18
C LEU A 38 8.73 4.68 4.69
N SER A 39 8.60 5.78 5.44
CA SER A 39 8.75 5.78 6.91
C SER A 39 7.78 4.83 7.60
N HIS A 40 6.52 4.77 7.16
CA HIS A 40 5.49 3.89 7.71
C HIS A 40 5.81 2.40 7.48
N ARG A 41 6.41 2.08 6.33
CA ARG A 41 6.88 0.72 6.01
C ARG A 41 8.06 0.28 6.87
N LEU A 42 8.94 1.22 7.22
CA LEU A 42 10.17 0.95 7.97
C LEU A 42 9.93 0.88 9.49
N ASP A 43 9.07 1.74 10.04
CA ASP A 43 8.83 1.78 11.50
C ASP A 43 7.93 0.64 12.00
N ASP A 44 6.87 0.28 11.27
CA ASP A 44 5.84 -0.65 11.76
C ASP A 44 5.93 -2.09 11.22
N LEU A 45 6.95 -2.38 10.40
CA LEU A 45 6.96 -3.57 9.50
C LEU A 45 5.62 -3.67 8.73
N SER A 46 5.03 -2.52 8.40
CA SER A 46 3.69 -2.49 7.82
C SER A 46 3.75 -2.76 6.32
N ARG A 47 2.85 -3.61 5.82
CA ARG A 47 2.64 -3.81 4.38
C ARG A 47 1.52 -2.90 3.93
N CYS A 48 1.86 -1.95 3.08
CA CYS A 48 0.92 -0.98 2.49
C CYS A 48 0.91 -1.15 0.97
N PHE A 49 -0.27 -1.31 0.37
CA PHE A 49 -0.44 -1.46 -1.08
C PHE A 49 -1.64 -0.68 -1.58
N VAL A 50 -1.45 0.16 -2.59
CA VAL A 50 -2.56 0.81 -3.28
C VAL A 50 -3.23 -0.24 -4.19
N LEU A 51 -4.49 -0.53 -3.94
CA LEU A 51 -5.25 -1.54 -4.69
C LEU A 51 -5.96 -0.94 -5.90
N ASP A 52 -6.51 0.28 -5.75
CA ASP A 52 -7.26 0.95 -6.82
C ASP A 52 -7.29 2.47 -6.64
N ARG A 53 -7.55 3.20 -7.74
CA ARG A 53 -7.78 4.64 -7.78
C ARG A 53 -8.95 4.98 -8.70
N LEU A 54 -9.91 5.74 -8.18
CA LEU A 54 -11.08 6.18 -8.93
C LEU A 54 -11.37 7.66 -8.61
N GLY A 55 -11.02 8.55 -9.55
CA GLY A 55 -11.05 9.99 -9.29
C GLY A 55 -10.11 10.35 -8.13
N ASP A 56 -10.64 11.07 -7.14
CA ASP A 56 -9.93 11.45 -5.92
C ASP A 56 -9.95 10.37 -4.82
N ARG A 57 -10.63 9.25 -5.08
CA ARG A 57 -10.71 8.12 -4.14
C ARG A 57 -9.58 7.13 -4.38
N THR A 58 -8.93 6.73 -3.30
CA THR A 58 -7.87 5.71 -3.31
C THR A 58 -8.23 4.59 -2.35
N LEU A 59 -8.16 3.35 -2.83
CA LEU A 59 -8.29 2.15 -1.99
C LEU A 59 -6.89 1.60 -1.68
N VAL A 60 -6.62 1.39 -0.40
CA VAL A 60 -5.33 0.91 0.08
C VAL A 60 -5.54 -0.29 0.99
N GLN A 61 -4.65 -1.26 0.90
CA GLN A 61 -4.51 -2.36 1.85
C GLN A 61 -3.39 -2.03 2.83
N HIS A 62 -3.70 -2.16 4.11
CA HIS A 62 -2.73 -2.08 5.19
C HIS A 62 -2.62 -3.43 5.90
N GLY A 63 -1.42 -3.75 6.36
CA GLY A 63 -1.14 -4.92 7.16
C GLY A 63 -0.06 -4.62 8.19
N SER A 64 -0.34 -4.85 9.46
CA SER A 64 0.69 -4.88 10.50
C SER A 64 1.21 -6.31 10.59
N LEU A 65 2.46 -6.53 10.14
CA LEU A 65 3.08 -7.86 10.21
C LEU A 65 3.30 -8.31 11.67
N ASN A 66 3.55 -7.37 12.59
CA ASN A 66 3.73 -7.67 14.00
C ASN A 66 2.43 -8.08 14.69
N ALA A 67 1.32 -7.39 14.40
CA ALA A 67 0.01 -7.71 15.00
C ALA A 67 -0.75 -8.82 14.25
N GLY A 68 -0.29 -9.20 13.05
CA GLY A 68 -1.02 -10.10 12.16
C GLY A 68 -2.39 -9.55 11.76
N ASP A 69 -2.53 -8.22 11.74
CA ASP A 69 -3.80 -7.55 11.50
C ASP A 69 -3.78 -6.82 10.16
N PHE A 70 -4.87 -6.94 9.41
CA PHE A 70 -5.01 -6.43 8.06
C PHE A 70 -6.32 -5.67 7.94
N TYR A 71 -6.28 -4.52 7.27
CA TYR A 71 -7.45 -3.68 7.06
C TYR A 71 -7.38 -2.97 5.71
N LEU A 72 -8.54 -2.52 5.25
CA LEU A 72 -8.65 -1.67 4.08
C LEU A 72 -8.73 -0.21 4.53
N GLU A 73 -8.17 0.69 3.74
CA GLU A 73 -8.32 2.12 3.92
C GLU A 73 -8.87 2.70 2.62
N VAL A 74 -9.92 3.51 2.72
CA VAL A 74 -10.39 4.34 1.62
C VAL A 74 -10.07 5.78 1.97
N ILE A 75 -9.33 6.44 1.09
CA ILE A 75 -9.02 7.85 1.19
C ILE A 75 -9.83 8.57 0.13
N ASP A 76 -10.62 9.55 0.56
CA ASP A 76 -11.53 10.32 -0.29
C ASP A 76 -11.37 11.81 0.02
N ASP A 77 -10.95 12.60 -0.96
CA ASP A 77 -10.64 14.03 -0.81
C ASP A 77 -9.76 14.34 0.43
N GLY A 78 -8.76 13.49 0.66
CA GLY A 78 -7.84 13.61 1.80
C GLY A 78 -8.38 13.12 3.15
N VAL A 79 -9.65 12.70 3.23
CA VAL A 79 -10.24 12.07 4.41
C VAL A 79 -9.98 10.56 4.36
N SER A 80 -9.27 10.05 5.35
CA SER A 80 -9.01 8.62 5.51
C SER A 80 -10.09 7.92 6.34
N LYS A 81 -10.58 6.77 5.87
CA LYS A 81 -11.51 5.88 6.57
C LYS A 81 -10.98 4.44 6.51
N THR A 82 -10.89 3.78 7.66
CA THR A 82 -10.42 2.39 7.78
C THR A 82 -11.57 1.40 7.92
N PHE A 83 -11.44 0.25 7.25
CA PHE A 83 -12.46 -0.78 7.14
C PHE A 83 -11.90 -2.19 7.39
N GLN A 84 -12.72 -3.06 7.95
CA GLN A 84 -12.36 -4.45 8.16
C GLN A 84 -12.11 -5.13 6.82
N PHE A 85 -11.09 -5.98 6.82
CA PHE A 85 -10.84 -6.86 5.69
C PHE A 85 -11.96 -7.91 5.62
N PRO A 86 -12.56 -8.17 4.44
CA PRO A 86 -13.64 -9.15 4.35
C PRO A 86 -13.18 -10.57 4.68
N ASP A 87 -13.93 -11.27 5.53
CA ASP A 87 -13.60 -12.62 6.04
C ASP A 87 -13.39 -13.66 4.93
N SER A 88 -13.93 -13.43 3.74
CA SER A 88 -13.79 -14.33 2.58
C SER A 88 -12.41 -14.30 1.91
N ILE A 89 -11.54 -13.36 2.29
CA ILE A 89 -10.23 -13.17 1.64
C ILE A 89 -9.13 -13.76 2.52
N ASN A 90 -8.62 -14.91 2.10
CA ASN A 90 -7.63 -15.69 2.86
C ASN A 90 -6.17 -15.33 2.53
N ALA A 91 -5.94 -14.43 1.58
CA ALA A 91 -4.61 -14.05 1.14
C ALA A 91 -4.51 -12.53 0.97
N VAL A 92 -3.44 -11.97 1.52
CA VAL A 92 -3.23 -10.52 1.60
C VAL A 92 -1.95 -10.15 0.84
N GLY A 93 -2.05 -9.19 -0.09
CA GLY A 93 -0.91 -8.77 -0.91
C GLY A 93 -1.34 -8.15 -2.24
N GLU A 94 -0.43 -7.41 -2.87
CA GLU A 94 -0.66 -6.64 -4.11
C GLU A 94 -1.31 -7.44 -5.25
N ASN A 95 -1.01 -8.74 -5.34
CA ASN A 95 -1.53 -9.63 -6.37
C ASN A 95 -2.30 -10.83 -5.80
N ALA A 96 -2.66 -10.79 -4.52
CA ALA A 96 -3.37 -11.90 -3.88
C ALA A 96 -4.86 -11.97 -4.30
N TYR A 97 -5.43 -10.82 -4.66
CA TYR A 97 -6.80 -10.68 -5.13
C TYR A 97 -6.92 -9.40 -5.96
N SER A 98 -7.98 -9.30 -6.76
CA SER A 98 -8.34 -8.04 -7.40
C SER A 98 -9.27 -7.25 -6.49
N ALA A 99 -9.03 -5.96 -6.32
CA ALA A 99 -9.95 -5.07 -5.61
C ALA A 99 -10.14 -3.76 -6.36
N LYS A 100 -11.36 -3.25 -6.34
CA LYS A 100 -11.74 -1.99 -6.99
C LYS A 100 -12.74 -1.22 -6.16
N LEU A 101 -12.67 0.10 -6.24
CA LEU A 101 -13.72 0.98 -5.78
C LEU A 101 -14.95 0.84 -6.68
N VAL A 102 -16.13 0.97 -6.08
CA VAL A 102 -17.38 1.06 -6.84
C VAL A 102 -17.69 2.53 -7.09
N ASP A 103 -17.92 2.88 -8.35
CA ASP A 103 -18.27 4.23 -8.76
C ASP A 103 -19.63 4.64 -8.16
N GLY A 104 -19.70 5.84 -7.60
CA GLY A 104 -20.89 6.35 -6.91
C GLY A 104 -21.28 5.65 -5.60
N GLU A 105 -20.51 4.67 -5.12
CA GLU A 105 -20.85 3.89 -3.92
C GLU A 105 -19.72 3.88 -2.88
N GLU A 106 -19.74 4.84 -1.95
CA GLU A 106 -18.67 5.06 -0.96
C GLU A 106 -18.43 3.89 0.00
N GLY A 107 -19.49 3.12 0.30
CA GLY A 107 -19.44 2.01 1.26
C GLY A 107 -19.14 0.65 0.64
N PHE A 108 -18.80 0.58 -0.65
CA PHE A 108 -18.66 -0.68 -1.36
C PHE A 108 -17.35 -0.80 -2.12
N VAL A 109 -16.84 -2.04 -2.16
CA VAL A 109 -15.70 -2.45 -2.97
C VAL A 109 -16.05 -3.72 -3.74
N LEU A 110 -15.46 -3.86 -4.92
CA LEU A 110 -15.44 -5.12 -5.64
C LEU A 110 -14.18 -5.87 -5.25
N ILE A 111 -14.30 -7.09 -4.77
CA ILE A 111 -13.17 -7.98 -4.54
C ILE A 111 -13.39 -9.27 -5.33
N ASN A 112 -12.46 -9.60 -6.22
CA ASN A 112 -12.59 -10.73 -7.17
C ASN A 112 -13.92 -10.69 -7.95
N GLY A 113 -14.37 -9.49 -8.31
CA GLY A 113 -15.62 -9.23 -9.02
C GLY A 113 -16.88 -9.27 -8.16
N ASN A 114 -16.80 -9.68 -6.89
CA ASN A 114 -17.93 -9.70 -5.97
C ASN A 114 -18.01 -8.40 -5.18
N LYS A 115 -19.21 -7.86 -5.00
CA LYS A 115 -19.44 -6.60 -4.29
C LYS A 115 -19.57 -6.85 -2.79
N PHE A 116 -18.78 -6.13 -2.00
CA PHE A 116 -18.77 -6.21 -0.55
C PHE A 116 -19.07 -4.85 0.06
N MET A 117 -19.91 -4.85 1.09
CA MET A 117 -20.11 -3.67 1.94
C MET A 117 -18.96 -3.58 2.94
N LEU A 118 -18.31 -2.42 2.96
CA LEU A 118 -17.23 -2.12 3.89
C LEU A 118 -17.78 -1.93 5.30
N LYS A 119 -17.20 -2.66 6.26
CA LYS A 119 -17.50 -2.51 7.69
C LYS A 119 -16.42 -1.69 8.35
N LYS A 120 -16.77 -0.80 9.25
CA LYS A 120 -15.79 0.03 9.98
C LYS A 120 -14.78 -0.87 10.70
N TYR A 121 -13.49 -0.59 10.51
CA TYR A 121 -12.44 -1.31 11.22
C TYR A 121 -12.53 -1.06 12.73
N GLN A 122 -12.41 -2.13 13.50
CA GLN A 122 -12.24 -2.09 14.94
C GLN A 122 -10.92 -2.77 15.21
N ALA A 123 -9.92 -2.01 15.63
CA ALA A 123 -8.64 -2.58 16.02
C ALA A 123 -8.87 -3.62 17.11
N ARG A 124 -8.25 -4.79 16.98
CA ARG A 124 -8.27 -5.76 18.08
C ARG A 124 -7.61 -5.08 19.28
N GLN A 125 -8.36 -4.90 20.37
CA GLN A 125 -7.75 -4.62 21.66
C GLN A 125 -6.94 -5.86 22.02
N PHE A 126 -5.61 -5.77 21.85
CA PHE A 126 -4.73 -6.73 22.49
C PHE A 126 -4.76 -6.38 23.99
N ASP A 127 -5.43 -7.23 24.74
CA ASP A 127 -5.33 -7.25 26.19
C ASP A 127 -3.85 -7.48 26.52
N HIS A 128 -3.16 -6.42 26.93
CA HIS A 128 -1.85 -6.56 27.54
C HIS A 128 -2.10 -7.30 28.86
N GLY A 129 -2.04 -8.63 28.81
CA GLY A 129 -2.11 -9.48 29.98
C GLY A 129 -0.96 -9.14 30.92
N ASP A 130 -1.21 -8.20 31.82
CA ASP A 130 -0.48 -8.03 33.06
C ASP A 130 -0.87 -9.21 33.98
N HIS A 131 -0.04 -10.26 33.95
CA HIS A 131 0.01 -11.31 34.96
C HIS A 131 1.44 -11.48 35.44
#